data_AF-A0A1H2EM54-F1
#
_entry.id   AF-A0A1H2EM54-F1
#
_cell.length_a   1.000
_cell.length_b   1.000
_cell.length_c   1.000
_cell.angle_alpha   90.00
_cell.angle_beta   90.00
_cell.angle_gamma   90.00
#
_symmetry.space_group_name_H-M   'P 1'
#
loop_
_entity.id
_entity.type
_entity.pdbx_description
1 polymer ?
#
loop_
_entity_poly.entity_id
_entity_poly.type
_entity_poly.pdbx_seq_one_letter_code
_entity_poly.pdbx_strand_id
1 'polypeptide(L)'
;MAVIKNLILDWSGTLVDDFPPVLTATNALFEKRGKPAFSRDEFREKFRLPYAEFYKDHLPDATMEELELDYHEAFRHIQEEIPLLPFARDFLDYAHGRKMPVFLLSTIHADHFAVQSARLGIADCFTQAYTRALDKRKTITVLLAEHGLDPAETLFVGDMQHDIETARHGGVTSCAVLTGYDSLAKLKASNPDLLFQNLHQVRQWLEQNRTDAHAAPPVPTVGALIYNARGEVLMIETYKWSHCWGIPGGKIKGGETALDAVRREVREETGLDLAEIRFAGVQDCLYPPEFFRKAHFLLLTYTAALPPGASDAVTLNEEADRFRWVKPGEALSLNLNGPSRALLNHVRSHPDLAFAR
;
A
#
# COMPACT_ATOMS: atom_id res chain seq x y z
N MET A 1 -7.81 10.35 -8.96
CA MET A 1 -6.38 10.60 -9.25
C MET A 1 -6.02 9.79 -10.48
N ALA A 2 -5.12 10.31 -11.34
CA ALA A 2 -4.59 9.53 -12.46
C ALA A 2 -3.71 8.38 -11.94
N VAL A 3 -3.43 7.38 -12.80
CA VAL A 3 -2.52 6.29 -12.43
C VAL A 3 -1.12 6.85 -12.30
N ILE A 4 -0.46 6.59 -11.17
CA ILE A 4 0.94 6.91 -11.02
C ILE A 4 1.77 5.94 -11.88
N LYS A 5 2.57 6.50 -12.79
CA LYS A 5 3.51 5.77 -13.65
C LYS A 5 4.97 6.08 -13.32
N ASN A 6 5.24 7.25 -12.75
CA ASN A 6 6.60 7.74 -12.49
C ASN A 6 6.80 8.06 -11.01
N LEU A 7 8.00 7.80 -10.51
CA LEU A 7 8.37 8.03 -9.11
C LEU A 7 9.54 9.01 -9.03
N ILE A 8 9.40 10.04 -8.21
CA ILE A 8 10.50 10.90 -7.75
C ILE A 8 10.67 10.60 -6.26
N LEU A 9 11.89 10.31 -5.82
CA LEU A 9 12.19 9.99 -4.43
C LEU A 9 13.25 10.96 -3.90
N ASP A 10 13.12 11.38 -2.65
CA ASP A 10 14.27 11.92 -1.91
C ASP A 10 15.20 10.79 -1.43
N TRP A 11 16.42 11.17 -1.03
CA TRP A 11 17.43 10.26 -0.50
C TRP A 11 17.36 10.14 1.02
N SER A 12 17.83 11.18 1.71
CA SER A 12 17.92 11.31 3.16
C SER A 12 16.54 11.20 3.78
N GLY A 13 16.36 10.40 4.83
CA GLY A 13 15.07 10.27 5.52
C GLY A 13 13.95 9.55 4.74
N THR A 14 14.15 9.28 3.45
CA THR A 14 13.18 8.61 2.57
C THR A 14 13.66 7.22 2.12
N LEU A 15 14.88 7.12 1.59
CA LEU A 15 15.50 5.85 1.19
C LEU A 15 16.54 5.35 2.19
N VAL A 16 17.28 6.26 2.83
CA VAL A 16 18.35 5.91 3.78
C VAL A 16 18.13 6.53 5.16
N ASP A 17 18.60 5.85 6.20
CA ASP A 17 18.54 6.34 7.58
C ASP A 17 19.83 7.10 7.91
N ASP A 18 19.97 8.30 7.35
CA ASP A 18 21.12 9.16 7.57
C ASP A 18 20.91 10.22 8.66
N PHE A 19 19.75 10.23 9.32
CA PHE A 19 19.46 11.19 10.39
C PHE A 19 20.43 11.05 11.58
N PRO A 20 20.68 9.85 12.15
CA PRO A 20 21.64 9.69 13.24
C PRO A 20 23.07 10.18 12.92
N PRO A 21 23.67 9.84 11.75
CA PRO A 21 25.00 10.34 11.41
C PRO A 21 25.02 11.83 11.09
N VAL A 22 23.97 12.38 10.47
CA VAL A 22 23.85 13.84 10.22
C VAL A 22 23.77 14.62 11.53
N LEU A 23 23.00 14.13 12.51
CA LEU A 23 22.93 14.74 13.84
C LEU A 23 24.29 14.65 14.55
N THR A 24 24.96 13.51 14.46
CA THR A 24 26.30 13.31 15.05
C THR A 24 27.32 14.29 14.46
N ALA A 25 27.38 14.39 13.12
CA ALA A 25 28.30 15.29 12.44
C ALA A 25 27.98 16.77 12.72
N THR A 26 26.69 17.13 12.77
CA THR A 26 26.26 18.48 13.13
C THR A 26 26.67 18.82 14.57
N ASN A 27 26.46 17.92 15.52
CA ASN A 27 26.82 18.15 16.92
C ASN A 27 28.34 18.26 17.12
N ALA A 28 29.14 17.46 16.41
CA ALA A 28 30.60 17.59 16.41
C ALA A 28 31.06 18.97 15.90
N LEU A 29 30.41 19.49 14.85
CA LEU A 29 30.65 20.83 14.33
C LEU A 29 30.29 21.91 15.37
N PHE A 30 29.15 21.77 16.05
CA PHE A 30 28.72 22.70 17.09
C PHE A 30 29.66 22.70 18.29
N GLU A 31 30.11 21.53 18.73
CA GLU A 31 31.07 21.36 19.82
C GLU A 31 32.41 22.03 19.49
N LYS A 32 32.93 21.84 18.25
CA LYS A 32 34.15 22.51 17.76
C LYS A 32 34.06 24.05 17.84
N ARG A 33 32.83 24.60 17.85
CA ARG A 33 32.55 26.04 17.95
C ARG A 33 32.06 26.48 19.33
N GLY A 34 32.14 25.61 20.33
CA GLY A 34 31.71 25.91 21.71
C GLY A 34 30.21 26.15 21.84
N LYS A 35 29.39 25.60 20.92
CA LYS A 35 27.93 25.65 21.00
C LYS A 35 27.38 24.34 21.57
N PRO A 36 26.21 24.37 22.24
CA PRO A 36 25.58 23.17 22.75
C PRO A 36 25.15 22.23 21.62
N ALA A 37 25.27 20.93 21.86
CA ALA A 37 24.73 19.89 20.98
C ALA A 37 23.19 19.92 20.99
N PHE A 38 22.58 19.58 19.86
CA PHE A 38 21.14 19.37 19.77
C PHE A 38 20.76 17.97 20.21
N SER A 39 19.66 17.87 20.94
CA SER A 39 18.89 16.63 21.01
C SER A 39 18.22 16.32 19.67
N ARG A 40 17.76 15.07 19.50
CA ARG A 40 17.01 14.63 18.31
C ARG A 40 15.78 15.51 18.05
N ASP A 41 14.99 15.81 19.08
CA ASP A 41 13.75 16.56 18.93
C ASP A 41 14.01 18.03 18.61
N GLU A 42 15.01 18.64 19.25
CA GLU A 42 15.40 20.03 18.94
C GLU A 42 15.93 20.16 17.51
N PHE A 43 16.73 19.20 17.06
CA PHE A 43 17.24 19.21 15.69
C PHE A 43 16.10 19.06 14.68
N ARG A 44 15.17 18.12 14.89
CA ARG A 44 13.98 17.97 14.02
C ARG A 44 13.11 19.22 14.00
N GLU A 45 13.02 19.96 15.10
CA GLU A 45 12.22 21.17 15.16
C GLU A 45 12.90 22.37 14.49
N LYS A 46 14.23 22.50 14.61
CA LYS A 46 14.98 23.67 14.13
C LYS A 46 15.58 23.51 12.74
N PHE A 47 15.97 22.29 12.36
CA PHE A 47 16.57 22.01 11.06
C PHE A 47 15.56 22.31 9.95
N ARG A 48 16.06 22.94 8.89
CA ARG A 48 15.29 23.29 7.70
C ARG A 48 16.19 23.38 6.48
N LEU A 49 15.59 23.17 5.31
CA LEU A 49 16.22 23.45 4.03
C LEU A 49 15.78 24.82 3.52
N PRO A 50 16.68 25.63 2.93
CA PRO A 50 18.12 25.38 2.75
C PRO A 50 18.92 25.39 4.06
N TYR A 51 19.83 24.42 4.25
CA TYR A 51 20.59 24.25 5.50
C TYR A 51 21.50 25.44 5.84
N ALA A 52 21.87 26.26 4.85
CA ALA A 52 22.65 27.48 5.06
C ALA A 52 21.93 28.46 6.01
N GLU A 53 20.59 28.53 5.95
CA GLU A 53 19.83 29.38 6.86
C GLU A 53 19.80 28.83 8.28
N PHE A 54 19.71 27.50 8.43
CA PHE A 54 19.81 26.85 9.72
C PHE A 54 21.15 27.15 10.40
N TYR A 55 22.27 27.04 9.67
CA TYR A 55 23.57 27.36 10.23
C TYR A 55 23.73 28.86 10.51
N LYS A 56 23.25 29.74 9.65
CA LYS A 56 23.30 31.19 9.86
C LYS A 56 22.62 31.62 11.17
N ASP A 57 21.50 30.99 11.53
CA ASP A 57 20.78 31.30 12.77
C ASP A 57 21.54 30.89 14.05
N HIS A 58 22.38 29.84 13.97
CA HIS A 58 23.02 29.24 15.14
C HIS A 58 24.53 29.51 15.23
N LEU A 59 25.17 29.73 14.09
CA LEU A 59 26.59 29.94 13.88
C LEU A 59 26.82 31.13 12.92
N PRO A 60 26.33 32.34 13.25
CA PRO A 60 26.40 33.51 12.35
C PRO A 60 27.81 33.97 12.03
N ASP A 61 28.79 33.61 12.88
CA ASP A 61 30.19 34.01 12.74
C ASP A 61 31.00 33.07 11.82
N ALA A 62 30.44 31.93 11.41
CA ALA A 62 31.12 30.95 10.56
C ALA A 62 30.70 31.11 9.10
N THR A 63 31.66 31.00 8.19
CA THR A 63 31.38 30.95 6.75
C THR A 63 30.88 29.57 6.34
N MET A 64 30.12 29.49 5.23
CA MET A 64 29.65 28.20 4.71
C MET A 64 30.80 27.27 4.31
N GLU A 65 31.91 27.81 3.80
CA GLU A 65 33.11 27.00 3.46
C GLU A 65 33.70 26.34 4.70
N GLU A 66 33.85 27.06 5.82
CA GLU A 66 34.35 26.50 7.08
C GLU A 66 33.40 25.43 7.63
N LEU A 67 32.09 25.66 7.51
CA LEU A 67 31.07 24.72 7.98
C LEU A 67 31.05 23.44 7.14
N GLU A 68 31.15 23.56 5.81
CA GLU A 68 31.21 22.41 4.91
C GLU A 68 32.48 21.58 5.15
N LEU A 69 33.63 22.21 5.35
CA LEU A 69 34.88 21.52 5.68
C LEU A 69 34.78 20.70 6.97
N ASP A 70 34.30 21.32 8.05
CA ASP A 70 34.17 20.66 9.35
C ASP A 70 33.12 19.56 9.33
N TYR A 71 31.99 19.80 8.66
CA TYR A 71 30.95 18.80 8.49
C TYR A 71 31.46 17.60 7.68
N HIS A 72 32.15 17.85 6.56
CA HIS A 72 32.70 16.78 5.73
C HIS A 72 33.76 15.96 6.48
N GLU A 73 34.61 16.59 7.28
CA GLU A 73 35.58 15.90 8.14
C GLU A 73 34.88 14.95 9.12
N ALA A 74 33.85 15.42 9.82
CA ALA A 74 33.09 14.62 10.77
C ALA A 74 32.24 13.53 10.10
N PHE A 75 31.64 13.82 8.94
CA PHE A 75 30.70 12.93 8.27
C PHE A 75 31.39 11.84 7.45
N ARG A 76 32.62 12.09 6.95
CA ARG A 76 33.31 11.20 6.00
C ARG A 76 33.41 9.76 6.50
N HIS A 77 33.69 9.55 7.78
CA HIS A 77 33.86 8.21 8.35
C HIS A 77 32.54 7.55 8.74
N ILE A 78 31.49 8.33 9.01
CA ILE A 78 30.20 7.81 9.50
C ILE A 78 29.27 7.46 8.32
N GLN A 79 29.49 8.06 7.14
CA GLN A 79 28.65 7.81 5.97
C GLN A 79 28.68 6.34 5.49
N GLU A 80 29.75 5.59 5.81
CA GLU A 80 29.96 4.22 5.36
C GLU A 80 28.99 3.22 6.01
N GLU A 81 28.36 3.62 7.11
CA GLU A 81 27.47 2.76 7.90
C GLU A 81 25.98 3.04 7.67
N ILE A 82 25.62 4.07 6.88
CA ILE A 82 24.23 4.48 6.66
C ILE A 82 23.41 3.33 6.03
N PRO A 83 22.41 2.76 6.70
CA PRO A 83 21.61 1.69 6.13
C PRO A 83 20.47 2.24 5.25
N LEU A 84 19.90 1.36 4.43
CA LEU A 84 18.58 1.59 3.86
C LEU A 84 17.53 1.69 4.97
N LEU A 85 16.55 2.57 4.81
CA LEU A 85 15.35 2.56 5.64
C LEU A 85 14.55 1.26 5.39
N PRO A 86 13.78 0.78 6.40
CA PRO A 86 12.88 -0.36 6.22
C PRO A 86 11.99 -0.17 4.99
N PHE A 87 11.84 -1.24 4.21
CA PHE A 87 11.04 -1.30 2.97
C PHE A 87 11.56 -0.49 1.78
N ALA A 88 12.67 0.26 1.89
CA ALA A 88 13.22 0.99 0.76
C ALA A 88 13.66 0.06 -0.39
N ARG A 89 14.34 -1.05 -0.07
CA ARG A 89 14.73 -2.08 -1.05
C ARG A 89 13.50 -2.67 -1.74
N ASP A 90 12.53 -3.16 -0.95
CA ASP A 90 11.28 -3.75 -1.44
C ASP A 90 10.47 -2.77 -2.32
N PHE A 91 10.51 -1.47 -1.99
CA PHE A 91 9.84 -0.43 -2.77
C PHE A 91 10.52 -0.20 -4.12
N LEU A 92 11.85 -0.15 -4.15
CA LEU A 92 12.62 -0.04 -5.39
C LEU A 92 12.46 -1.28 -6.27
N ASP A 93 12.46 -2.48 -5.67
CA ASP A 93 12.20 -3.73 -6.39
C ASP A 93 10.79 -3.81 -6.95
N TYR A 94 9.80 -3.32 -6.19
CA TYR A 94 8.45 -3.14 -6.69
C TYR A 94 8.42 -2.22 -7.91
N ALA A 95 9.01 -1.03 -7.82
CA ALA A 95 9.05 -0.07 -8.92
C ALA A 95 9.71 -0.67 -10.17
N HIS A 96 10.85 -1.34 -9.98
CA HIS A 96 11.57 -2.05 -11.04
C HIS A 96 10.72 -3.16 -11.68
N GLY A 97 10.11 -4.03 -10.88
CA GLY A 97 9.22 -5.09 -11.35
C GLY A 97 7.98 -4.57 -12.08
N ARG A 98 7.56 -3.34 -11.79
CA ARG A 98 6.48 -2.63 -12.50
C ARG A 98 6.97 -1.81 -13.69
N LYS A 99 8.28 -1.76 -13.96
CA LYS A 99 8.89 -0.90 -14.99
C LYS A 99 8.53 0.57 -14.82
N MET A 100 8.36 1.03 -13.59
CA MET A 100 8.12 2.44 -13.28
C MET A 100 9.46 3.18 -13.29
N PRO A 101 9.63 4.25 -14.07
CA PRO A 101 10.81 5.10 -13.97
C PRO A 101 10.91 5.68 -12.57
N VAL A 102 12.06 5.47 -11.93
CA VAL A 102 12.40 6.06 -10.63
C VAL A 102 13.46 7.13 -10.84
N PHE A 103 13.25 8.32 -10.28
CA PHE A 103 14.20 9.43 -10.30
C PHE A 103 14.57 9.79 -8.87
N LEU A 104 15.85 10.09 -8.63
CA LEU A 104 16.26 10.70 -7.37
C LEU A 104 16.24 12.22 -7.54
N LEU A 105 15.66 12.94 -6.58
CA LEU A 105 15.75 14.39 -6.49
C LEU A 105 16.14 14.82 -5.08
N SER A 106 17.45 15.04 -4.88
CA SER A 106 18.00 15.23 -3.54
C SER A 106 19.15 16.24 -3.50
N THR A 107 19.33 16.86 -2.32
CA THR A 107 20.45 17.76 -2.04
C THR A 107 21.75 17.02 -1.70
N ILE A 108 21.72 15.69 -1.61
CA ILE A 108 22.90 14.87 -1.32
C ILE A 108 24.07 15.20 -2.25
N HIS A 109 25.28 15.23 -1.69
CA HIS A 109 26.52 15.39 -2.46
C HIS A 109 26.75 14.20 -3.39
N ALA A 110 27.19 14.46 -4.63
CA ALA A 110 27.38 13.42 -5.65
C ALA A 110 28.30 12.28 -5.18
N ASP A 111 29.42 12.60 -4.52
CA ASP A 111 30.35 11.59 -4.00
C ASP A 111 29.73 10.71 -2.91
N HIS A 112 28.94 11.28 -2.01
CA HIS A 112 28.24 10.54 -0.96
C HIS A 112 27.18 9.61 -1.57
N PHE A 113 26.42 10.13 -2.54
CA PHE A 113 25.46 9.32 -3.29
C PHE A 113 26.16 8.16 -4.02
N ALA A 114 27.26 8.42 -4.73
CA ALA A 114 27.98 7.38 -5.47
C ALA A 114 28.48 6.26 -4.55
N VAL A 115 29.11 6.60 -3.43
CA VAL A 115 29.61 5.62 -2.45
C VAL A 115 28.46 4.85 -1.81
N GLN A 116 27.43 5.54 -1.31
CA GLN A 116 26.33 4.90 -0.60
C GLN A 116 25.47 4.04 -1.54
N SER A 117 25.06 4.56 -2.70
CA SER A 117 24.20 3.83 -3.63
C SER A 117 24.87 2.57 -4.19
N ALA A 118 26.18 2.61 -4.45
CA ALA A 118 26.94 1.44 -4.88
C ALA A 118 27.02 0.38 -3.76
N ARG A 119 27.38 0.79 -2.54
CA ARG A 119 27.46 -0.12 -1.38
C ARG A 119 26.11 -0.74 -1.04
N LEU A 120 25.03 0.04 -1.12
CA LEU A 120 23.67 -0.40 -0.84
C LEU A 120 23.04 -1.20 -1.99
N GLY A 121 23.72 -1.29 -3.14
CA GLY A 121 23.25 -2.06 -4.30
C GLY A 121 22.01 -1.47 -4.97
N ILE A 122 21.84 -0.14 -4.94
CA ILE A 122 20.66 0.54 -5.50
C ILE A 122 21.00 1.59 -6.56
N ALA A 123 22.26 1.75 -6.93
CA ALA A 123 22.69 2.72 -7.95
C ALA A 123 21.89 2.56 -9.27
N ASP A 124 21.71 1.31 -9.71
CA ASP A 124 21.02 0.98 -10.96
C ASP A 124 19.48 1.02 -10.86
N CYS A 125 18.93 1.38 -9.69
CA CYS A 125 17.48 1.51 -9.53
C CYS A 125 16.93 2.82 -10.10
N PHE A 126 17.80 3.81 -10.33
CA PHE A 126 17.39 5.14 -10.78
C PHE A 126 17.55 5.28 -12.28
N THR A 127 16.50 5.77 -12.94
CA THR A 127 16.55 6.24 -14.33
C THR A 127 17.55 7.39 -14.47
N GLN A 128 17.50 8.32 -13.52
CA GLN A 128 18.46 9.41 -13.38
C GLN A 128 18.47 9.89 -11.93
N ALA A 129 19.65 10.25 -11.42
CA ALA A 129 19.83 10.79 -10.09
C ALA A 129 20.23 12.27 -10.15
N TYR A 130 19.32 13.15 -9.73
CA TYR A 130 19.56 14.59 -9.59
C TYR A 130 20.10 14.86 -8.19
N THR A 131 21.42 14.75 -8.05
CA THR A 131 22.17 15.07 -6.83
C THR A 131 22.54 16.55 -6.78
N ARG A 132 22.90 17.06 -5.59
CA ARG A 132 23.21 18.49 -5.37
C ARG A 132 22.11 19.45 -5.85
N ALA A 133 20.85 19.02 -5.81
CA ALA A 133 19.71 19.85 -6.24
C ALA A 133 19.36 20.90 -5.18
N LEU A 134 20.17 21.98 -5.10
CA LEU A 134 20.02 23.05 -4.09
C LEU A 134 18.66 23.76 -4.17
N ASP A 135 18.15 23.94 -5.39
CA ASP A 135 16.79 24.43 -5.64
C ASP A 135 15.99 23.30 -6.31
N LYS A 136 15.43 22.41 -5.47
CA LYS A 136 14.64 21.27 -5.96
C LYS A 136 13.44 21.72 -6.81
N ARG A 137 12.89 22.93 -6.56
CA ARG A 137 11.77 23.49 -7.35
C ARG A 137 12.14 23.77 -8.80
N LYS A 138 13.32 24.33 -9.05
CA LYS A 138 13.81 24.47 -10.44
C LYS A 138 14.12 23.12 -11.06
N THR A 139 14.72 22.23 -10.26
CA THR A 139 15.19 20.92 -10.74
C THR A 139 14.02 20.01 -11.12
N ILE A 140 12.91 20.01 -10.38
CA ILE A 140 11.73 19.21 -10.72
C ILE A 140 11.12 19.66 -12.06
N THR A 141 11.08 20.95 -12.37
CA THR A 141 10.61 21.45 -13.67
C THR A 141 11.48 20.95 -14.82
N VAL A 142 12.81 20.96 -14.63
CA VAL A 142 13.77 20.44 -15.62
C VAL A 142 13.58 18.93 -15.79
N LEU A 143 13.54 18.17 -14.69
CA LEU A 143 13.36 16.72 -14.68
C LEU A 143 12.08 16.30 -15.42
N LEU A 144 10.94 16.93 -15.12
CA LEU A 144 9.66 16.63 -15.77
C LEU A 144 9.73 16.89 -17.28
N ALA A 145 10.32 18.00 -17.70
CA ALA A 145 10.45 18.37 -19.10
C ALA A 145 11.43 17.47 -19.87
N GLU A 146 12.61 17.20 -19.30
CA GLU A 146 13.68 16.38 -19.90
C GLU A 146 13.22 14.95 -20.18
N HIS A 147 12.43 14.38 -19.27
CA HIS A 147 11.94 13.00 -19.39
C HIS A 147 10.51 12.90 -19.93
N GLY A 148 9.86 14.03 -20.27
CA GLY A 148 8.50 14.06 -20.80
C GLY A 148 7.46 13.46 -19.84
N LEU A 149 7.63 13.67 -18.54
CA LEU A 149 6.75 13.09 -17.52
C LEU A 149 5.45 13.90 -17.40
N ASP A 150 4.31 13.23 -17.36
CA ASP A 150 3.03 13.85 -17.01
C ASP A 150 3.01 14.09 -15.48
N PRO A 151 2.85 15.35 -15.02
CA PRO A 151 2.77 15.63 -13.59
C PRO A 151 1.62 14.90 -12.89
N ALA A 152 0.47 14.72 -13.56
CA ALA A 152 -0.68 14.03 -12.98
C ALA A 152 -0.41 12.54 -12.74
N GLU A 153 0.53 11.94 -13.48
CA GLU A 153 0.94 10.54 -13.38
C GLU A 153 2.25 10.36 -12.59
N THR A 154 2.72 11.41 -11.92
CA THR A 154 4.00 11.42 -11.21
C THR A 154 3.78 11.60 -9.71
N LEU A 155 4.46 10.79 -8.91
CA LEU A 155 4.44 10.84 -7.44
C LEU A 155 5.82 11.23 -6.93
N PHE A 156 5.88 12.24 -6.06
CA PHE A 156 7.09 12.58 -5.32
C PHE A 156 6.93 12.15 -3.86
N VAL A 157 7.77 11.21 -3.43
CA VAL A 157 7.89 10.77 -2.04
C VAL A 157 9.08 11.43 -1.34
N GLY A 158 8.84 12.05 -0.18
CA GLY A 158 9.85 12.68 0.66
C GLY A 158 9.43 12.74 2.13
N ASP A 159 10.35 13.05 3.04
CA ASP A 159 10.09 13.12 4.49
C ASP A 159 10.15 14.55 5.05
N MET A 160 10.45 15.54 4.21
CA MET A 160 10.49 16.95 4.62
C MET A 160 9.38 17.79 3.96
N GLN A 161 8.96 18.87 4.63
CA GLN A 161 8.04 19.87 4.07
C GLN A 161 8.53 20.42 2.72
N HIS A 162 9.85 20.53 2.55
CA HIS A 162 10.48 20.99 1.32
C HIS A 162 10.15 20.09 0.12
N ASP A 163 10.02 18.77 0.32
CA ASP A 163 9.65 17.84 -0.75
C ASP A 163 8.19 18.04 -1.15
N ILE A 164 7.31 18.33 -0.18
CA ILE A 164 5.89 18.61 -0.42
C ILE A 164 5.72 19.93 -1.19
N GLU A 165 6.48 20.96 -0.82
CA GLU A 165 6.54 22.22 -1.56
C GLU A 165 7.09 22.03 -2.97
N THR A 166 8.11 21.21 -3.13
CA THR A 166 8.70 20.89 -4.44
C THR A 166 7.72 20.14 -5.33
N ALA A 167 7.06 19.11 -4.78
CA ALA A 167 6.05 18.35 -5.48
C ALA A 167 4.91 19.25 -5.97
N ARG A 168 4.42 20.13 -5.09
CA ARG A 168 3.39 21.13 -5.42
C ARG A 168 3.85 22.09 -6.51
N HIS A 169 5.10 22.54 -6.46
CA HIS A 169 5.67 23.41 -7.51
C HIS A 169 5.73 22.69 -8.86
N GLY A 170 6.10 21.41 -8.88
CA GLY A 170 6.11 20.57 -10.08
C GLY A 170 4.71 20.16 -10.56
N GLY A 171 3.65 20.43 -9.79
CA GLY A 171 2.29 19.97 -10.09
C GLY A 171 2.12 18.45 -9.99
N VAL A 172 3.04 17.76 -9.31
CA VAL A 172 3.00 16.31 -9.12
C VAL A 172 2.31 15.95 -7.82
N THR A 173 1.87 14.69 -7.68
CA THR A 173 1.29 14.21 -6.41
C THR A 173 2.36 14.21 -5.32
N SER A 174 2.10 14.89 -4.21
CA SER A 174 2.99 14.97 -3.06
C SER A 174 2.70 13.87 -2.03
N CYS A 175 3.74 13.15 -1.61
CA CYS A 175 3.63 12.05 -0.65
C CYS A 175 4.66 12.18 0.46
N ALA A 176 4.18 12.50 1.66
CA ALA A 176 5.00 12.57 2.87
C ALA A 176 5.16 11.18 3.51
N VAL A 177 6.38 10.85 3.95
CA VAL A 177 6.66 9.68 4.82
C VAL A 177 7.23 10.11 6.17
N LEU A 178 6.90 9.39 7.24
CA LEU A 178 7.33 9.72 8.61
C LEU A 178 8.67 9.10 9.03
N THR A 179 9.48 8.69 8.05
CA THR A 179 10.72 7.95 8.27
C THR A 179 11.93 8.84 8.59
N GLY A 180 11.88 10.13 8.28
CA GLY A 180 13.07 11.01 8.33
C GLY A 180 12.99 12.17 9.31
N TYR A 181 13.30 13.37 8.82
CA TYR A 181 13.66 14.58 9.56
C TYR A 181 12.44 15.33 10.10
N ASP A 182 11.47 15.68 9.26
CA ASP A 182 10.35 16.49 9.74
C ASP A 182 9.40 15.69 10.63
N SER A 183 8.82 16.36 11.61
CA SER A 183 7.84 15.77 12.51
C SER A 183 6.48 15.59 11.80
N LEU A 184 5.62 14.72 12.35
CA LEU A 184 4.23 14.58 11.87
C LEU A 184 3.49 15.92 11.83
N ALA A 185 3.74 16.80 12.82
CA ALA A 185 3.10 18.11 12.89
C ALA A 185 3.53 19.02 11.73
N LYS A 186 4.83 19.06 11.44
CA LYS A 186 5.41 19.79 10.31
C LYS A 186 4.89 19.29 8.96
N LEU A 187 4.92 17.97 8.75
CA LEU A 187 4.42 17.38 7.51
C LEU A 187 2.93 17.63 7.33
N LYS A 188 2.10 17.49 8.37
CA LYS A 188 0.68 17.86 8.30
C LYS A 188 0.46 19.35 7.95
N ALA A 189 1.26 20.25 8.52
CA ALA A 189 1.16 21.68 8.24
C ALA A 189 1.46 22.03 6.77
N SER A 190 2.33 21.25 6.11
CA SER A 190 2.61 21.42 4.67
C SER A 190 1.51 20.92 3.73
N ASN A 191 0.44 20.30 4.24
CA ASN A 191 -0.71 19.79 3.51
C ASN A 191 -0.35 18.91 2.29
N PRO A 192 0.29 17.74 2.50
CA PRO A 192 0.61 16.81 1.42
C PRO A 192 -0.66 16.11 0.91
N ASP A 193 -0.64 15.68 -0.36
CA ASP A 193 -1.75 14.92 -0.95
C ASP A 193 -1.88 13.54 -0.29
N LEU A 194 -0.74 12.94 0.08
CA LEU A 194 -0.64 11.65 0.74
C LEU A 194 0.32 11.73 1.94
N LEU A 195 0.00 11.02 3.02
CA LEU A 195 0.83 10.95 4.22
C LEU A 195 0.83 9.51 4.75
N PHE A 196 2.02 8.91 4.84
CA PHE A 196 2.20 7.53 5.27
C PHE A 196 3.29 7.38 6.31
N GLN A 197 3.26 6.26 7.03
CA GLN A 197 4.31 5.94 8.02
C GLN A 197 5.65 5.60 7.35
N ASN A 198 5.62 4.95 6.19
CA ASN A 198 6.81 4.45 5.48
C ASN A 198 6.48 4.03 4.04
N LEU A 199 7.50 3.63 3.29
CA LEU A 199 7.38 3.19 1.89
C LEU A 199 6.54 1.92 1.69
N HIS A 200 6.34 1.07 2.70
CA HIS A 200 5.44 -0.08 2.57
C HIS A 200 4.00 0.36 2.31
N GLN A 201 3.54 1.36 3.05
CA GLN A 201 2.19 1.92 2.86
C GLN A 201 2.06 2.68 1.54
N VAL A 202 3.11 3.36 1.09
CA VAL A 202 3.15 3.97 -0.25
C VAL A 202 2.97 2.90 -1.32
N ARG A 203 3.70 1.77 -1.21
CA ARG A 203 3.54 0.63 -2.12
C ARG A 203 2.12 0.08 -2.13
N GLN A 204 1.54 -0.15 -0.95
CA GLN A 204 0.16 -0.63 -0.83
C GLN A 204 -0.84 0.34 -1.49
N TRP A 205 -0.64 1.65 -1.30
CA TRP A 205 -1.47 2.66 -1.95
C TRP A 205 -1.31 2.64 -3.48
N LEU A 206 -0.09 2.49 -4.01
CA LEU A 206 0.17 2.35 -5.45
C LEU A 206 -0.48 1.08 -6.03
N GLU A 207 -0.46 -0.03 -5.30
CA GLU A 207 -1.15 -1.27 -5.68
C GLU A 207 -2.67 -1.09 -5.74
N GLN A 208 -3.24 -0.29 -4.84
CA GLN A 208 -4.68 -0.03 -4.76
C GLN A 208 -5.15 1.06 -5.74
N ASN A 209 -4.33 2.07 -6.03
CA ASN A 209 -4.66 3.20 -6.91
C ASN A 209 -4.40 2.93 -8.40
N ARG A 210 -4.25 1.67 -8.77
CA ARG A 210 -4.31 1.26 -10.16
C ARG A 210 -5.71 1.47 -10.70
N THR A 211 -5.89 2.51 -11.53
CA THR A 211 -6.86 2.40 -12.63
C THR A 211 -6.18 1.64 -13.77
N ASP A 212 -5.87 0.37 -13.56
CA ASP A 212 -5.62 -0.52 -14.68
C ASP A 212 -6.97 -0.72 -15.40
N ALA A 213 -7.18 0.08 -16.44
CA ALA A 213 -8.18 -0.16 -17.48
C ALA A 213 -7.85 -1.41 -18.34
N HIS A 214 -6.85 -2.19 -17.94
CA HIS A 214 -6.71 -3.60 -18.27
C HIS A 214 -6.92 -4.39 -16.99
N ALA A 215 -8.19 -4.70 -16.72
CA ALA A 215 -8.62 -5.46 -15.56
C ALA A 215 -7.68 -6.66 -15.34
N ALA A 216 -7.22 -6.84 -14.10
CA ALA A 216 -6.75 -8.15 -13.67
C ALA A 216 -7.75 -9.20 -14.18
N PRO A 217 -7.27 -10.33 -14.72
CA PRO A 217 -8.18 -11.32 -15.29
C PRO A 217 -9.25 -11.67 -14.25
N PRO A 218 -10.47 -12.01 -14.69
CA PRO A 218 -11.54 -12.37 -13.77
C PRO A 218 -11.04 -13.40 -12.76
N VAL A 219 -11.27 -13.14 -11.48
CA VAL A 219 -10.81 -14.03 -10.42
C VAL A 219 -11.79 -15.19 -10.32
N PRO A 220 -11.34 -16.45 -10.51
CA PRO A 220 -12.21 -17.60 -10.34
C PRO A 220 -12.50 -17.81 -8.85
N THR A 221 -13.77 -17.86 -8.51
CA THR A 221 -14.26 -18.07 -7.14
C THR A 221 -15.32 -19.15 -7.10
N VAL A 222 -15.56 -19.67 -5.91
CA VAL A 222 -16.59 -20.67 -5.64
C VAL A 222 -17.50 -20.20 -4.51
N GLY A 223 -18.75 -20.64 -4.51
CA GLY A 223 -19.66 -20.42 -3.38
C GLY A 223 -20.75 -21.49 -3.33
N ALA A 224 -21.24 -21.80 -2.12
CA ALA A 224 -22.22 -22.85 -1.91
C ALA A 224 -23.48 -22.36 -1.18
N LEU A 225 -24.65 -22.58 -1.77
CA LEU A 225 -25.93 -22.52 -1.06
C LEU A 225 -26.15 -23.86 -0.33
N ILE A 226 -25.88 -23.86 0.97
CA ILE A 226 -25.86 -25.07 1.80
C ILE A 226 -27.22 -25.27 2.46
N TYR A 227 -27.78 -26.47 2.34
CA TYR A 227 -29.02 -26.89 2.99
C TYR A 227 -28.76 -27.74 4.24
N ASN A 228 -29.48 -27.45 5.32
CA ASN A 228 -29.55 -28.34 6.47
C ASN A 228 -30.72 -29.34 6.36
N ALA A 229 -30.84 -30.25 7.32
CA ALA A 229 -31.91 -31.26 7.36
C ALA A 229 -33.33 -30.68 7.49
N ARG A 230 -33.48 -29.40 7.88
CA ARG A 230 -34.76 -28.69 7.97
C ARG A 230 -35.15 -27.98 6.67
N GLY A 231 -34.32 -28.09 5.62
CA GLY A 231 -34.54 -27.40 4.34
C GLY A 231 -34.25 -25.90 4.41
N GLU A 232 -33.55 -25.45 5.45
CA GLU A 232 -33.06 -24.06 5.57
C GLU A 232 -31.71 -23.93 4.88
N VAL A 233 -31.40 -22.72 4.42
CA VAL A 233 -30.12 -22.37 3.80
C VAL A 233 -29.27 -21.51 4.72
N LEU A 234 -27.96 -21.75 4.70
CA LEU A 234 -27.00 -20.96 5.46
C LEU A 234 -26.74 -19.63 4.76
N MET A 235 -26.86 -18.53 5.52
CA MET A 235 -26.48 -17.19 5.10
C MET A 235 -25.47 -16.62 6.10
N ILE A 236 -24.41 -16.00 5.58
CA ILE A 236 -23.38 -15.32 6.37
C ILE A 236 -23.35 -13.82 6.05
N GLU A 237 -23.06 -13.00 7.04
CA GLU A 237 -22.89 -11.54 6.92
C GLU A 237 -21.41 -11.21 7.03
N THR A 238 -20.87 -10.48 6.05
CA THR A 238 -19.43 -10.15 6.00
C THR A 238 -19.18 -8.69 5.64
N TYR A 239 -18.21 -8.08 6.30
CA TYR A 239 -17.76 -6.72 6.01
C TYR A 239 -17.21 -6.57 4.58
N LYS A 240 -16.71 -7.66 3.96
CA LYS A 240 -16.20 -7.64 2.58
C LYS A 240 -17.29 -7.31 1.55
N TRP A 241 -18.54 -7.59 1.88
CA TRP A 241 -19.70 -7.31 1.05
C TRP A 241 -20.58 -6.21 1.65
N SER A 242 -19.98 -5.18 2.26
CA SER A 242 -20.70 -4.06 2.88
C SER A 242 -21.75 -4.51 3.90
N HIS A 243 -21.46 -5.58 4.65
CA HIS A 243 -22.38 -6.22 5.60
C HIS A 243 -23.68 -6.73 4.96
N CYS A 244 -23.65 -7.06 3.66
CA CYS A 244 -24.70 -7.83 3.01
C CYS A 244 -24.59 -9.31 3.39
N TRP A 245 -25.76 -9.98 3.38
CA TRP A 245 -25.87 -11.42 3.54
C TRP A 245 -25.48 -12.13 2.24
N GLY A 246 -24.78 -13.25 2.35
CA GLY A 246 -24.34 -14.04 1.21
C GLY A 246 -24.03 -15.48 1.57
N ILE A 247 -23.69 -16.27 0.56
CA ILE A 247 -23.25 -17.65 0.73
C ILE A 247 -21.74 -17.70 1.09
N PRO A 248 -21.29 -18.71 1.85
CA PRO A 248 -19.87 -18.93 2.09
C PRO A 248 -19.12 -19.31 0.82
N GLY A 249 -17.86 -18.91 0.72
CA GLY A 249 -17.02 -19.20 -0.43
C GLY A 249 -15.89 -18.22 -0.67
N GLY A 250 -14.93 -18.66 -1.47
CA GLY A 250 -13.71 -17.89 -1.72
C GLY A 250 -13.05 -18.22 -3.04
N LYS A 251 -11.73 -18.05 -3.09
CA LYS A 251 -10.96 -18.14 -4.35
C LYS A 251 -10.53 -19.57 -4.61
N ILE A 252 -10.46 -19.93 -5.89
CA ILE A 252 -9.76 -21.13 -6.32
C ILE A 252 -8.26 -20.85 -6.30
N LYS A 253 -7.50 -21.64 -5.53
CA LYS A 253 -6.03 -21.59 -5.46
C LYS A 253 -5.41 -22.33 -6.65
N GLY A 254 -4.14 -22.03 -6.94
CA GLY A 254 -3.40 -22.77 -7.97
C GLY A 254 -3.20 -24.23 -7.56
N GLY A 255 -3.60 -25.16 -8.43
CA GLY A 255 -3.42 -26.60 -8.21
C GLY A 255 -4.57 -27.33 -7.53
N GLU A 256 -5.70 -26.68 -7.25
CA GLU A 256 -6.91 -27.34 -6.72
C GLU A 256 -8.07 -27.32 -7.73
N THR A 257 -9.01 -28.26 -7.60
CA THR A 257 -10.25 -28.23 -8.39
C THR A 257 -11.26 -27.27 -7.76
N ALA A 258 -12.23 -26.78 -8.54
CA ALA A 258 -13.32 -25.97 -8.01
C ALA A 258 -14.13 -26.69 -6.91
N LEU A 259 -14.25 -28.02 -7.00
CA LEU A 259 -14.93 -28.82 -5.99
C LEU A 259 -14.12 -28.93 -4.69
N ASP A 260 -12.80 -29.03 -4.78
CA ASP A 260 -11.93 -29.01 -3.60
C ASP A 260 -11.93 -27.62 -2.96
N ALA A 261 -11.89 -26.57 -3.78
CA ALA A 261 -11.96 -25.19 -3.33
C ALA A 261 -13.24 -24.94 -2.52
N VAL A 262 -14.43 -25.32 -3.01
CA VAL A 262 -15.69 -25.04 -2.29
C VAL A 262 -15.78 -25.81 -0.98
N ARG A 263 -15.25 -27.04 -0.93
CA ARG A 263 -15.15 -27.81 0.31
C ARG A 263 -14.22 -27.16 1.33
N ARG A 264 -13.05 -26.71 0.87
CA ARG A 264 -12.06 -26.02 1.70
C ARG A 264 -12.61 -24.71 2.25
N GLU A 265 -13.12 -23.83 1.39
CA GLU A 265 -13.63 -22.52 1.77
C GLU A 265 -14.80 -22.66 2.76
N VAL A 266 -15.77 -23.54 2.50
CA VAL A 266 -16.88 -23.76 3.43
C VAL A 266 -16.39 -24.27 4.79
N ARG A 267 -15.44 -25.22 4.80
CA ARG A 267 -14.87 -25.73 6.05
C ARG A 267 -14.10 -24.65 6.81
N GLU A 268 -13.32 -23.83 6.11
CA GLU A 268 -12.54 -22.72 6.68
C GLU A 268 -13.44 -21.60 7.23
N GLU A 269 -14.55 -21.26 6.56
CA GLU A 269 -15.45 -20.18 6.95
C GLU A 269 -16.52 -20.57 7.97
N THR A 270 -16.94 -21.84 7.98
CA THR A 270 -18.13 -22.26 8.73
C THR A 270 -17.91 -23.48 9.63
N GLY A 271 -16.79 -24.20 9.44
CA GLY A 271 -16.53 -25.48 10.11
C GLY A 271 -17.37 -26.66 9.58
N LEU A 272 -18.21 -26.45 8.56
CA LEU A 272 -19.10 -27.48 8.03
C LEU A 272 -18.44 -28.31 6.93
N ASP A 273 -18.82 -29.59 6.87
CA ASP A 273 -18.53 -30.47 5.72
C ASP A 273 -19.74 -30.54 4.79
N LEU A 274 -19.48 -30.78 3.50
CA LEU A 274 -20.51 -30.81 2.46
C LEU A 274 -20.74 -32.22 1.91
N ALA A 275 -22.01 -32.59 1.70
CA ALA A 275 -22.46 -33.74 0.95
C ALA A 275 -23.31 -33.31 -0.26
N GLU A 276 -23.49 -34.22 -1.22
CA GLU A 276 -24.34 -34.03 -2.40
C GLU A 276 -24.14 -32.67 -3.11
N ILE A 277 -22.91 -32.33 -3.49
CA ILE A 277 -22.64 -31.04 -4.13
C ILE A 277 -23.12 -31.08 -5.59
N ARG A 278 -24.00 -30.14 -5.98
CA ARG A 278 -24.52 -29.97 -7.35
C ARG A 278 -24.06 -28.62 -7.90
N PHE A 279 -23.60 -28.61 -9.15
CA PHE A 279 -23.24 -27.37 -9.83
C PHE A 279 -24.50 -26.61 -10.22
N ALA A 280 -24.62 -25.36 -9.77
CA ALA A 280 -25.77 -24.51 -10.05
C ALA A 280 -25.53 -23.58 -11.24
N GLY A 281 -24.29 -23.13 -11.46
CA GLY A 281 -23.94 -22.31 -12.62
C GLY A 281 -22.76 -21.38 -12.40
N VAL A 282 -22.42 -20.62 -13.43
CA VAL A 282 -21.41 -19.54 -13.37
C VAL A 282 -22.12 -18.20 -13.38
N GLN A 283 -21.70 -17.31 -12.50
CA GLN A 283 -22.13 -15.91 -12.51
C GLN A 283 -20.96 -15.00 -12.87
N ASP A 284 -21.22 -14.07 -13.79
CA ASP A 284 -20.32 -12.97 -14.10
C ASP A 284 -20.63 -11.80 -13.15
N CYS A 285 -19.68 -11.51 -12.26
CA CYS A 285 -19.84 -10.48 -11.24
C CYS A 285 -18.84 -9.36 -11.51
N LEU A 286 -19.26 -8.40 -12.34
CA LEU A 286 -18.45 -7.25 -12.73
C LEU A 286 -18.66 -6.11 -11.73
N TYR A 287 -17.58 -5.74 -11.03
CA TYR A 287 -17.49 -4.56 -10.16
C TYR A 287 -18.71 -4.39 -9.23
N PRO A 288 -19.07 -5.42 -8.45
CA PRO A 288 -20.23 -5.35 -7.57
C PRO A 288 -20.11 -4.17 -6.60
N PRO A 289 -21.12 -3.29 -6.51
CA PRO A 289 -21.06 -2.09 -5.68
C PRO A 289 -20.99 -2.40 -4.18
N GLU A 290 -21.45 -3.59 -3.77
CA GLU A 290 -21.43 -4.03 -2.38
C GLU A 290 -20.07 -4.63 -1.97
N PHE A 291 -19.17 -4.92 -2.91
CA PHE A 291 -17.87 -5.48 -2.55
C PHE A 291 -16.89 -4.36 -2.19
N PHE A 292 -16.09 -4.58 -1.15
CA PHE A 292 -15.21 -3.58 -0.55
C PHE A 292 -14.14 -2.97 -1.49
N ARG A 293 -13.97 -3.54 -2.69
CA ARG A 293 -13.04 -3.05 -3.73
C ARG A 293 -13.55 -3.37 -5.13
N LYS A 294 -13.04 -2.69 -6.16
CA LYS A 294 -13.31 -3.08 -7.56
C LYS A 294 -12.76 -4.47 -7.84
N ALA A 295 -13.61 -5.39 -8.29
CA ALA A 295 -13.23 -6.74 -8.68
C ALA A 295 -14.15 -7.28 -9.79
N HIS A 296 -13.64 -8.20 -10.60
CA HIS A 296 -14.42 -9.01 -11.54
C HIS A 296 -14.25 -10.46 -11.14
N PHE A 297 -15.35 -11.14 -10.80
CA PHE A 297 -15.35 -12.56 -10.45
C PHE A 297 -16.05 -13.40 -11.52
N LEU A 298 -15.46 -14.56 -11.81
CA LEU A 298 -16.21 -15.69 -12.38
C LEU A 298 -16.56 -16.61 -11.21
N LEU A 299 -17.79 -16.48 -10.72
CA LEU A 299 -18.25 -17.18 -9.52
C LEU A 299 -18.94 -18.49 -9.92
N LEU A 300 -18.28 -19.62 -9.65
CA LEU A 300 -18.86 -20.95 -9.77
C LEU A 300 -19.71 -21.23 -8.53
N THR A 301 -21.01 -21.34 -8.74
CA THR A 301 -21.96 -21.55 -7.66
C THR A 301 -22.44 -22.99 -7.61
N TYR A 302 -22.60 -23.49 -6.39
CA TYR A 302 -23.07 -24.83 -6.08
C TYR A 302 -24.25 -24.78 -5.12
N THR A 303 -25.09 -25.81 -5.17
CA THR A 303 -25.95 -26.18 -4.05
C THR A 303 -25.36 -27.41 -3.39
N ALA A 304 -25.51 -27.52 -2.08
CA ALA A 304 -25.00 -28.66 -1.32
C ALA A 304 -25.90 -28.93 -0.11
N ALA A 305 -25.85 -30.16 0.41
CA ALA A 305 -26.49 -30.51 1.66
C ALA A 305 -25.43 -30.80 2.74
N LEU A 306 -25.80 -30.66 4.01
CA LEU A 306 -25.01 -31.25 5.08
C LEU A 306 -25.05 -32.79 4.97
N PRO A 307 -23.96 -33.50 5.33
CA PRO A 307 -23.97 -34.95 5.41
C PRO A 307 -25.12 -35.46 6.31
N PRO A 308 -25.76 -36.59 5.97
CA PRO A 308 -26.82 -37.15 6.80
C PRO A 308 -26.37 -37.36 8.25
N GLY A 309 -27.09 -36.79 9.21
CA GLY A 309 -26.77 -36.88 10.64
C GLY A 309 -25.68 -35.93 11.12
N ALA A 310 -25.11 -35.07 10.26
CA ALA A 310 -24.17 -34.03 10.68
C ALA A 310 -24.84 -32.92 11.49
N SER A 311 -24.07 -32.29 12.38
CA SER A 311 -24.49 -31.09 13.10
C SER A 311 -24.58 -29.90 12.14
N ASP A 312 -25.54 -29.00 12.37
CA ASP A 312 -25.68 -27.70 11.70
C ASP A 312 -25.04 -26.55 12.49
N ALA A 313 -24.21 -26.87 13.49
CA ALA A 313 -23.47 -25.89 14.28
C ALA A 313 -22.38 -25.24 13.42
N VAL A 314 -22.50 -23.92 13.24
CA VAL A 314 -21.55 -23.11 12.46
C VAL A 314 -20.52 -22.49 13.40
N THR A 315 -19.25 -22.62 13.03
CA THR A 315 -18.14 -21.89 13.65
C THR A 315 -17.57 -20.93 12.62
N LEU A 316 -17.87 -19.64 12.77
CA LEU A 316 -17.37 -18.61 11.85
C LEU A 316 -15.89 -18.32 12.10
N ASN A 317 -15.16 -18.05 11.02
CA ASN A 317 -13.83 -17.46 11.10
C ASN A 317 -13.90 -15.92 11.14
N GLU A 318 -12.74 -15.26 11.07
CA GLU A 318 -12.62 -13.79 11.12
C GLU A 318 -13.22 -13.06 9.90
N GLU A 319 -13.67 -13.78 8.86
CA GLU A 319 -14.21 -13.16 7.65
C GLU A 319 -15.70 -12.85 7.71
N ALA A 320 -16.43 -13.41 8.68
CA ALA A 320 -17.87 -13.27 8.83
C ALA A 320 -18.26 -12.90 10.27
N ASP A 321 -19.18 -11.94 10.39
CA ASP A 321 -19.60 -11.40 11.69
C ASP A 321 -20.79 -12.20 12.28
N ARG A 322 -21.68 -12.69 11.41
CA ARG A 322 -22.93 -13.35 11.78
C ARG A 322 -23.32 -14.42 10.77
N PHE A 323 -24.11 -15.39 11.23
CA PHE A 323 -24.75 -16.38 10.37
C PHE A 323 -26.22 -16.57 10.73
N ARG A 324 -27.00 -17.08 9.78
CA ARG A 324 -28.39 -17.51 9.97
C ARG A 324 -28.71 -18.72 9.09
N TRP A 325 -29.43 -19.68 9.66
CA TRP A 325 -30.20 -20.64 8.90
C TRP A 325 -31.59 -20.06 8.66
N VAL A 326 -32.02 -19.96 7.41
CA VAL A 326 -33.32 -19.38 7.03
C VAL A 326 -33.96 -20.18 5.90
N LYS A 327 -35.28 -20.13 5.75
CA LYS A 327 -35.90 -20.73 4.56
C LYS A 327 -35.46 -19.99 3.29
N PRO A 328 -35.33 -20.66 2.13
CA PRO A 328 -34.92 -20.00 0.89
C PRO A 328 -35.76 -18.77 0.51
N GLY A 329 -37.07 -18.80 0.79
CA GLY A 329 -37.96 -17.66 0.57
C GLY A 329 -37.70 -16.48 1.51
N GLU A 330 -37.34 -16.75 2.77
CA GLU A 330 -37.01 -15.73 3.78
C GLU A 330 -35.63 -15.11 3.51
N ALA A 331 -34.68 -15.90 2.98
CA ALA A 331 -33.36 -15.41 2.59
C ALA A 331 -33.45 -14.22 1.61
N LEU A 332 -34.40 -14.24 0.67
CA LEU A 332 -34.60 -13.16 -0.30
C LEU A 332 -35.02 -11.82 0.32
N SER A 333 -35.57 -11.85 1.53
CA SER A 333 -35.95 -10.67 2.31
C SER A 333 -34.78 -10.08 3.11
N LEU A 334 -33.63 -10.77 3.17
CA LEU A 334 -32.41 -10.21 3.75
C LEU A 334 -31.78 -9.18 2.80
N ASN A 335 -30.90 -8.34 3.35
CA ASN A 335 -30.02 -7.47 2.57
C ASN A 335 -28.93 -8.32 1.86
N LEU A 336 -29.32 -9.11 0.87
CA LEU A 336 -28.42 -10.01 0.14
C LEU A 336 -27.52 -9.26 -0.83
N ASN A 337 -26.28 -9.73 -0.98
CA ASN A 337 -25.44 -9.34 -2.10
C ASN A 337 -26.04 -9.82 -3.43
N GLY A 338 -25.74 -9.10 -4.52
CA GLY A 338 -26.25 -9.41 -5.86
C GLY A 338 -26.09 -10.88 -6.28
N PRO A 339 -24.88 -11.47 -6.18
CA PRO A 339 -24.65 -12.85 -6.62
C PRO A 339 -25.46 -13.91 -5.85
N SER A 340 -25.62 -13.76 -4.54
CA SER A 340 -26.40 -14.71 -3.73
C SER A 340 -27.90 -14.60 -4.02
N ARG A 341 -28.40 -13.37 -4.26
CA ARG A 341 -29.78 -13.14 -4.69
C ARG A 341 -30.05 -13.80 -6.05
N ALA A 342 -29.13 -13.66 -7.00
CA ALA A 342 -29.23 -14.29 -8.31
C ALA A 342 -29.24 -15.83 -8.19
N LEU A 343 -28.36 -16.42 -7.37
CA LEU A 343 -28.34 -17.86 -7.13
C LEU A 343 -29.66 -18.37 -6.52
N LEU A 344 -30.16 -17.72 -5.47
CA LEU A 344 -31.42 -18.11 -4.82
C LEU A 344 -32.60 -18.09 -5.81
N ASN A 345 -32.69 -17.06 -6.65
CA ASN A 345 -33.71 -16.99 -7.69
C ASN A 345 -33.53 -18.11 -8.74
N HIS A 346 -32.29 -18.40 -9.14
CA HIS A 346 -32.00 -19.48 -10.07
C HIS A 346 -32.44 -20.85 -9.52
N VAL A 347 -32.08 -21.18 -8.27
CA VAL A 347 -32.47 -22.42 -7.61
C VAL A 347 -33.99 -22.51 -7.43
N ARG A 348 -34.69 -21.41 -7.14
CA ARG A 348 -36.17 -21.40 -7.08
C ARG A 348 -36.82 -21.74 -8.41
N SER A 349 -36.18 -21.39 -9.53
CA SER A 349 -36.65 -21.74 -10.88
C SER A 349 -36.24 -23.14 -11.35
N HIS A 350 -35.30 -23.79 -10.64
CA HIS A 350 -34.76 -25.12 -10.96
C HIS A 350 -34.78 -26.02 -9.71
N PRO A 351 -35.94 -26.61 -9.37
CA PRO A 351 -36.11 -27.37 -8.12
C PRO A 351 -35.19 -28.58 -7.98
N ASP A 352 -34.66 -29.12 -9.09
CA ASP A 352 -33.66 -30.19 -9.12
C ASP A 352 -32.31 -29.78 -8.50
N LEU A 353 -32.03 -28.48 -8.41
CA LEU A 353 -30.86 -27.95 -7.69
C LEU A 353 -31.10 -27.81 -6.19
N ALA A 354 -32.34 -27.85 -5.71
CA ALA A 354 -32.64 -27.71 -4.29
C ALA A 354 -32.56 -29.06 -3.55
N PHE A 355 -32.31 -28.98 -2.23
CA PHE A 355 -32.37 -30.13 -1.31
C PHE A 355 -33.57 -30.05 -0.36
N ALA A 356 -34.55 -29.21 -0.68
CA ALA A 356 -35.81 -29.16 0.04
C ALA A 356 -36.62 -30.43 -0.24
N ARG A 357 -36.86 -31.22 0.81
CA ARG A 357 -37.80 -32.35 0.76
C ARG A 357 -39.23 -31.88 0.91
#